data_AF-A0A9N8MUH4-F1
#
_entry.id   AF-A0A9N8MUH4-F1
#
_cell.length_a   1.000
_cell.length_b   1.000
_cell.length_c   1.000
_cell.angle_alpha   90.00
_cell.angle_beta   90.00
_cell.angle_gamma   90.00
#
_symmetry.space_group_name_H-M   'P 1'
#
loop_
_entity.id
_entity.type
_entity.pdbx_description
1 polymer ?
#
loop_
_entity_poly.entity_id
_entity_poly.type
_entity_poly.pdbx_seq_one_letter_code
_entity_poly.pdbx_strand_id
1 'polypeptide(L)'
;MTDVPENKDAHHEVTHSAGFSSSTSSSLRFSQSPSLRVSRSFSFSASRRAWVLGACATAAALAFAGAGRSLSWIAPAFADAPAGGGLDAFLALSQRLTGHTGFDTVLGKRVYDALAKSDSQFSQNIAALNTWLQAHGGVPSDTVTQALQADQPALAKSVSAIMRAWYLGLVGDMPHVDVVAYEKALMFEPVKDVLTIPSYCRDVPFYWTQKPVSA
;
A
#
# COMPACT_ATOMS: atom_id res chain seq x y z
N MET A 1 -33.42 -24.40 -23.11
CA MET A 1 -33.39 -23.83 -21.74
C MET A 1 -34.84 -23.72 -21.32
N THR A 2 -35.35 -24.71 -20.59
CA THR A 2 -36.75 -24.79 -20.15
C THR A 2 -36.87 -24.08 -18.81
N ASP A 3 -37.70 -23.05 -18.74
CA ASP A 3 -38.02 -22.31 -17.52
C ASP A 3 -38.69 -23.21 -16.48
N VAL A 4 -38.14 -23.20 -15.26
CA VAL A 4 -38.71 -23.82 -14.06
C VAL A 4 -39.49 -22.75 -13.32
N PRO A 5 -40.79 -22.93 -13.03
CA PRO A 5 -41.56 -21.93 -12.28
C PRO A 5 -41.19 -21.98 -10.79
N GLU A 6 -40.86 -20.81 -10.25
CA GLU A 6 -40.50 -20.56 -8.84
C GLU A 6 -41.75 -20.61 -7.95
N ASN A 7 -41.76 -21.53 -6.98
CA ASN A 7 -42.82 -21.69 -5.98
C ASN A 7 -42.63 -20.68 -4.85
N LYS A 8 -43.48 -19.65 -4.79
CA LYS A 8 -43.57 -18.67 -3.70
C LYS A 8 -44.64 -19.10 -2.71
N ASP A 9 -44.30 -19.98 -1.78
CA ASP A 9 -45.09 -20.21 -0.58
C ASP A 9 -44.19 -20.72 0.55
N ALA A 10 -43.63 -19.79 1.32
CA ALA A 10 -43.04 -20.07 2.62
C ALA A 10 -43.30 -18.89 3.56
N HIS A 11 -44.53 -18.80 4.04
CA HIS A 11 -44.85 -17.99 5.20
C HIS A 11 -44.32 -18.73 6.45
N HIS A 12 -43.19 -18.26 6.99
CA HIS A 12 -42.75 -18.68 8.32
C HIS A 12 -43.48 -17.89 9.40
N GLU A 13 -44.35 -18.59 10.10
CA GLU A 13 -45.02 -18.18 11.34
C GLU A 13 -43.96 -18.04 12.45
N VAL A 14 -43.73 -16.81 12.92
CA VAL A 14 -42.86 -16.52 14.07
C VAL A 14 -43.72 -16.44 15.31
N THR A 15 -43.83 -17.56 16.03
CA THR A 15 -44.46 -17.62 17.35
C THR A 15 -43.53 -17.04 18.40
N HIS A 16 -43.86 -15.85 18.92
CA HIS A 16 -43.26 -15.32 20.14
C HIS A 16 -43.82 -16.06 21.35
N SER A 17 -42.97 -16.73 22.12
CA SER A 17 -43.29 -17.17 23.48
C SER A 17 -42.28 -16.61 24.47
N ALA A 18 -42.80 -15.73 25.32
CA ALA A 18 -42.18 -15.25 26.53
C ALA A 18 -42.02 -16.41 27.52
N GLY A 19 -40.84 -16.52 28.12
CA GLY A 19 -40.54 -17.45 29.20
C GLY A 19 -39.64 -16.77 30.20
N PHE A 20 -40.25 -16.11 31.18
CA PHE A 20 -39.58 -15.70 32.42
C PHE A 20 -39.27 -16.96 33.23
N SER A 21 -38.04 -17.10 33.70
CA SER A 21 -37.76 -17.83 34.94
C SER A 21 -36.52 -17.30 35.64
N SER A 22 -36.79 -16.90 36.87
CA SER A 22 -35.93 -16.51 37.97
C SER A 22 -34.68 -17.37 38.14
N SER A 23 -33.52 -16.73 38.29
CA SER A 23 -32.36 -17.34 38.95
C SER A 23 -32.13 -16.67 40.29
N THR A 24 -32.15 -17.52 41.31
CA THR A 24 -32.17 -17.24 42.74
C THR A 24 -30.84 -16.68 43.23
N SER A 25 -30.92 -15.66 44.08
CA SER A 25 -29.83 -15.12 44.88
C SER A 25 -29.17 -16.20 45.74
N SER A 26 -27.84 -16.19 45.79
CA SER A 26 -27.07 -16.78 46.89
C SER A 26 -26.00 -15.79 47.30
N SER A 27 -26.24 -15.16 48.45
CA SER A 27 -25.30 -14.27 49.12
C SER A 27 -24.37 -15.06 50.05
N LEU A 28 -23.23 -14.43 50.33
CA LEU A 28 -22.31 -14.62 51.45
C LEU A 28 -21.25 -15.71 51.32
N ARG A 29 -20.01 -15.28 51.10
CA ARG A 29 -19.12 -15.05 52.25
C ARG A 29 -17.89 -14.22 51.88
N PHE A 30 -17.84 -13.05 52.51
CA PHE A 30 -16.67 -12.20 52.64
C PHE A 30 -15.67 -12.94 53.54
N SER A 31 -14.52 -13.34 53.00
CA SER A 31 -13.38 -13.80 53.80
C SER A 31 -12.28 -12.76 53.68
N GLN A 32 -12.19 -11.97 54.73
CA GLN A 32 -11.22 -10.92 54.97
C GLN A 32 -10.10 -11.53 55.80
N SER A 33 -8.83 -11.43 55.36
CA SER A 33 -7.59 -11.45 56.16
C SER A 33 -6.35 -11.55 55.25
N PRO A 34 -5.16 -11.11 55.68
CA PRO A 34 -4.81 -9.79 56.18
C PRO A 34 -3.71 -9.16 55.31
N SER A 35 -3.69 -7.82 55.26
CA SER A 35 -2.64 -7.04 54.60
C SER A 35 -1.30 -7.19 55.33
N LEU A 36 -0.35 -7.92 54.74
CA LEU A 36 1.06 -7.81 55.10
C LEU A 36 1.65 -6.59 54.36
N ARG A 37 1.62 -5.47 55.08
CA ARG A 37 2.29 -4.22 54.73
C ARG A 37 3.81 -4.46 54.80
N VAL A 38 4.40 -4.87 53.69
CA VAL A 38 5.85 -4.81 53.51
C VAL A 38 6.22 -3.39 53.12
N SER A 39 6.63 -2.60 54.11
CA SER A 39 7.32 -1.33 53.93
C SER A 39 8.67 -1.60 53.28
N ARG A 40 8.75 -1.55 51.94
CA ARG A 40 10.03 -1.44 51.26
C ARG A 40 10.40 0.03 51.15
N SER A 41 11.27 0.43 52.06
CA SER A 41 12.01 1.69 51.99
C SER A 41 12.77 1.73 50.66
N PHE A 42 12.38 2.63 49.77
CA PHE A 42 13.17 2.93 48.58
C PHE A 42 14.41 3.72 49.02
N SER A 43 15.50 3.00 49.27
CA SER A 43 16.82 3.62 49.37
C SER A 43 17.25 4.01 47.96
N PHE A 44 16.99 5.26 47.58
CA PHE A 44 17.54 5.83 46.35
C PHE A 44 19.06 5.98 46.53
N SER A 45 19.82 4.99 46.06
CA SER A 45 21.26 5.11 45.91
C SER A 45 21.55 6.17 44.86
N ALA A 46 21.92 7.37 45.32
CA ALA A 46 22.31 8.51 44.51
C ALA A 46 23.73 8.34 43.90
N SER A 47 24.00 7.17 43.30
CA SER A 47 25.34 6.80 42.81
C SER A 47 25.34 6.29 41.36
N ARG A 48 24.28 6.56 40.58
CA ARG A 48 24.22 6.19 39.14
C ARG A 48 24.10 7.38 38.19
N ARG A 49 23.98 8.61 38.71
CA ARG A 49 23.91 9.85 37.90
C ARG A 49 25.26 10.54 37.71
N ALA A 50 26.32 10.06 38.34
CA ALA A 50 27.65 10.68 38.27
C ALA A 50 28.57 10.11 37.17
N TRP A 51 28.14 9.08 36.43
CA TRP A 51 28.99 8.38 35.46
C TRP A 51 28.66 8.65 33.98
N VAL A 52 27.62 9.43 33.67
CA VAL A 52 27.30 9.83 32.28
C VAL A 52 27.84 11.24 31.94
N LEU A 53 28.39 11.96 32.92
CA LEU A 53 28.97 13.30 32.71
C LEU A 53 30.49 13.27 32.42
N GLY A 54 31.09 12.09 32.25
CA GLY A 54 32.54 11.90 32.07
C GLY A 54 33.00 11.51 30.67
N ALA A 55 32.18 11.68 29.63
CA ALA A 55 32.51 11.25 28.26
C ALA A 55 32.24 12.32 27.18
N CYS A 56 32.34 13.61 27.53
CA CYS A 56 32.14 14.73 26.57
C CYS A 56 33.40 15.57 26.28
N ALA A 57 34.59 15.11 26.64
CA ALA A 57 35.82 15.88 26.46
C ALA A 57 36.81 15.19 25.52
N THR A 58 36.44 15.03 24.24
CA THR A 58 37.33 14.95 23.05
C THR A 58 36.49 14.87 21.76
N ALA A 59 35.71 15.89 21.44
CA ALA A 59 35.16 16.09 20.07
C ALA A 59 34.72 17.54 19.78
N ALA A 60 34.99 18.50 20.67
CA ALA A 60 34.65 19.91 20.47
C ALA A 60 35.81 20.66 19.79
N ALA A 61 36.22 20.22 18.59
CA ALA A 61 37.18 20.94 17.76
C ALA A 61 36.95 20.81 16.24
N LEU A 62 35.80 20.29 15.79
CA LEU A 62 35.41 20.28 14.37
C LEU A 62 33.96 20.75 14.11
N ALA A 63 33.28 21.31 15.11
CA ALA A 63 31.85 21.64 15.03
C ALA A 63 31.51 23.08 14.57
N PHE A 64 32.44 23.80 13.94
CA PHE A 64 32.19 25.17 13.43
C PHE A 64 32.61 25.39 11.97
N ALA A 65 32.46 24.37 11.12
CA ALA A 65 32.65 24.48 9.67
C ALA A 65 31.68 23.60 8.85
N GLY A 66 30.48 23.32 9.38
CA GLY A 66 29.52 22.39 8.76
C GLY A 66 28.05 22.81 8.81
N ALA A 67 27.75 24.07 9.15
CA ALA A 67 26.39 24.62 9.11
C ALA A 67 25.97 24.88 7.65
N GLY A 68 25.65 23.80 6.94
CA GLY A 68 25.22 23.85 5.54
C GLY A 68 24.92 22.49 4.89
N ARG A 69 25.18 21.37 5.58
CA ARG A 69 24.78 20.05 5.09
C ARG A 69 23.39 19.69 5.61
N SER A 70 22.39 19.99 4.80
CA SER A 70 21.09 19.30 4.81
C SER A 70 21.32 17.79 4.96
N LEU A 71 20.86 17.21 6.07
CA LEU A 71 20.72 15.77 6.20
C LEU A 71 19.52 15.35 5.35
N SER A 72 19.73 15.28 4.03
CA SER A 72 18.85 14.61 3.08
C SER A 72 19.01 13.10 3.26
N TRP A 73 18.63 12.60 4.42
CA TRP A 73 18.51 11.18 4.70
C TRP A 73 17.32 10.61 3.90
N ILE A 74 17.65 9.79 2.91
CA ILE A 74 16.76 9.00 2.05
C ILE A 74 16.02 9.82 0.98
N ALA A 75 16.77 10.45 0.07
CA ALA A 75 16.31 10.49 -1.31
C ALA A 75 16.68 9.14 -1.95
N PRO A 76 15.76 8.44 -2.64
CA PRO A 76 16.16 7.29 -3.44
C PRO A 76 17.19 7.81 -4.44
N ALA A 77 18.38 7.23 -4.46
CA ALA A 77 19.31 7.43 -5.56
C ALA A 77 18.69 6.73 -6.78
N PHE A 78 17.83 7.43 -7.50
CA PHE A 78 17.28 6.92 -8.74
C PHE A 78 18.45 6.80 -9.72
N ALA A 79 18.77 5.57 -10.11
CA ALA A 79 19.71 5.31 -11.19
C ALA A 79 19.29 6.12 -12.43
N ASP A 80 20.29 6.58 -13.18
CA ASP A 80 20.10 7.20 -14.48
C ASP A 80 19.17 6.30 -15.32
N ALA A 81 18.08 6.86 -15.86
CA ALA A 81 17.11 6.03 -16.56
C ALA A 81 17.82 5.40 -17.78
N PRO A 82 17.68 4.10 -18.03
CA PRO A 82 18.33 3.45 -19.15
C PRO A 82 18.04 4.22 -20.44
N ALA A 83 19.08 4.50 -21.23
CA ALA A 83 18.91 5.23 -22.49
C ALA A 83 18.00 4.41 -23.44
N GLY A 84 16.90 5.02 -23.89
CA GLY A 84 15.96 4.43 -24.85
C GLY A 84 14.59 4.08 -24.28
N GLY A 85 13.81 3.34 -25.08
CA GLY A 85 12.40 3.03 -24.81
C GLY A 85 12.11 1.55 -24.56
N GLY A 86 13.14 0.76 -24.28
CA GLY A 86 13.04 -0.69 -24.09
C GLY A 86 12.44 -1.09 -22.73
N LEU A 87 12.36 -2.40 -22.49
CA LEU A 87 11.77 -2.99 -21.29
C LEU A 87 12.34 -2.41 -19.98
N ASP A 88 13.67 -2.30 -19.88
CA ASP A 88 14.32 -1.79 -18.65
C ASP A 88 13.97 -0.32 -18.38
N ALA A 89 13.93 0.51 -19.43
CA ALA A 89 13.53 1.91 -19.33
C ALA A 89 12.04 2.05 -18.94
N PHE A 90 11.19 1.16 -19.44
CA PHE A 90 9.79 1.08 -19.06
C PHE A 90 9.61 0.66 -17.59
N LEU A 91 10.37 -0.33 -17.12
CA LEU A 91 10.28 -0.78 -15.72
C LEU A 91 10.77 0.31 -14.76
N ALA A 92 11.88 0.99 -15.09
CA ALA A 92 12.36 2.14 -14.32
C ALA A 92 11.33 3.28 -14.28
N LEU A 93 10.72 3.61 -15.42
CA LEU A 93 9.64 4.60 -15.49
C LEU A 93 8.44 4.18 -14.64
N SER A 94 8.03 2.91 -14.73
CA SER A 94 6.90 2.37 -13.98
C SER A 94 7.13 2.49 -12.47
N GLN A 95 8.34 2.22 -11.98
CA GLN A 95 8.66 2.35 -10.55
C GLN A 95 8.49 3.79 -10.08
N ARG A 96 8.93 4.76 -10.89
CA ARG A 96 8.79 6.19 -10.58
C ARG A 96 7.33 6.64 -10.57
N LEU A 97 6.52 6.17 -11.54
CA LEU A 97 5.11 6.56 -11.65
C LEU A 97 4.24 5.92 -10.55
N THR A 98 4.49 4.66 -10.21
CA THR A 98 3.65 3.94 -9.24
C THR A 98 4.18 3.98 -7.81
N GLY A 99 5.41 4.44 -7.58
CA GLY A 99 6.08 4.39 -6.28
C GLY A 99 6.45 2.98 -5.82
N HIS A 100 6.28 1.96 -6.67
CA HIS A 100 6.64 0.58 -6.32
C HIS A 100 8.15 0.34 -6.47
N THR A 101 8.72 -0.43 -5.54
CA THR A 101 10.16 -0.71 -5.49
C THR A 101 10.63 -1.72 -6.55
N GLY A 102 9.72 -2.44 -7.18
CA GLY A 102 10.05 -3.48 -8.16
C GLY A 102 8.81 -4.10 -8.80
N PHE A 103 9.05 -4.83 -9.87
CA PHE A 103 8.02 -5.58 -10.60
C PHE A 103 8.51 -6.98 -10.91
N ASP A 104 7.58 -7.93 -10.97
CA ASP A 104 7.85 -9.26 -11.52
C ASP A 104 8.29 -9.13 -12.98
N THR A 105 9.37 -9.81 -13.35
CA THR A 105 10.02 -9.64 -14.67
C THR A 105 9.16 -10.22 -15.80
N VAL A 106 8.46 -11.32 -15.56
CA VAL A 106 7.58 -11.97 -16.55
C VAL A 106 6.35 -11.10 -16.80
N LEU A 107 5.73 -10.61 -15.74
CA LEU A 107 4.59 -9.72 -15.83
C LEU A 107 4.99 -8.37 -16.46
N GLY A 108 6.11 -7.80 -16.04
CA GLY A 108 6.65 -6.57 -16.61
C GLY A 108 6.85 -6.66 -18.13
N LYS A 109 7.44 -7.77 -18.59
CA LYS A 109 7.58 -8.04 -20.03
C LYS A 109 6.22 -8.16 -20.74
N ARG A 110 5.26 -8.88 -20.15
CA ARG A 110 3.91 -9.00 -20.73
C ARG A 110 3.22 -7.65 -20.88
N VAL A 111 3.28 -6.82 -19.85
CA VAL A 111 2.68 -5.47 -19.85
C VAL A 111 3.35 -4.61 -20.93
N TYR A 112 4.68 -4.62 -21.01
CA TYR A 112 5.42 -3.89 -22.04
C TYR A 112 5.04 -4.35 -23.46
N ASP A 113 5.04 -5.66 -23.71
CA ASP A 113 4.71 -6.24 -25.02
C ASP A 113 3.27 -5.89 -25.44
N ALA A 114 2.32 -5.92 -24.51
CA ALA A 114 0.93 -5.55 -24.77
C ALA A 114 0.77 -4.05 -25.08
N LEU A 115 1.44 -3.17 -24.32
CA LEU A 115 1.39 -1.73 -24.56
C LEU A 115 2.05 -1.35 -25.90
N ALA A 116 3.19 -1.97 -26.22
CA ALA A 116 3.88 -1.78 -27.50
C ALA A 116 3.05 -2.29 -28.70
N LYS A 117 2.25 -3.35 -28.50
CA LYS A 117 1.31 -3.83 -29.51
C LYS A 117 0.11 -2.87 -29.68
N SER A 118 -0.36 -2.26 -28.59
CA SER A 118 -1.49 -1.33 -28.60
C SER A 118 -1.13 0.04 -29.18
N ASP A 119 0.12 0.48 -29.07
CA ASP A 119 0.60 1.77 -29.57
C ASP A 119 2.00 1.61 -30.18
N SER A 120 2.10 1.80 -31.49
CA SER A 120 3.36 1.68 -32.22
C SER A 120 4.40 2.76 -31.83
N GLN A 121 3.96 3.87 -31.23
CA GLN A 121 4.86 4.91 -30.72
C GLN A 121 5.27 4.67 -29.26
N PHE A 122 4.76 3.62 -28.61
CA PHE A 122 4.95 3.41 -27.17
C PHE A 122 6.41 3.48 -26.73
N SER A 123 7.32 2.76 -27.40
CA SER A 123 8.74 2.78 -27.04
C SER A 123 9.35 4.18 -27.16
N GLN A 124 8.99 4.95 -28.20
CA GLN A 124 9.44 6.34 -28.37
C GLN A 124 8.89 7.23 -27.25
N ASN A 125 7.62 7.04 -26.88
CA ASN A 125 6.98 7.76 -25.79
C ASN A 125 7.62 7.44 -24.43
N ILE A 126 8.06 6.20 -24.18
CA ILE A 126 8.82 5.82 -22.97
C ILE A 126 10.16 6.57 -22.91
N ALA A 127 10.89 6.65 -24.03
CA ALA A 127 12.16 7.37 -24.07
C ALA A 127 11.94 8.88 -23.81
N ALA A 128 10.92 9.47 -24.44
CA ALA A 128 10.54 10.87 -24.24
C ALA A 128 10.09 11.15 -22.81
N LEU A 129 9.28 10.27 -22.21
CA LEU A 129 8.84 10.38 -20.81
C LEU A 129 10.00 10.31 -19.82
N ASN A 130 10.94 9.39 -20.02
CA ASN A 130 12.12 9.31 -19.18
C ASN A 130 12.96 10.58 -19.27
N THR A 131 13.13 11.14 -20.46
CA THR A 131 13.84 12.42 -20.68
C THR A 131 13.10 13.58 -20.01
N TRP A 132 11.77 13.64 -20.17
CA TRP A 132 10.94 14.67 -19.57
C TRP A 132 11.02 14.63 -18.04
N LEU A 133 10.92 13.45 -17.43
CA LEU A 133 11.03 13.29 -15.97
C LEU A 133 12.42 13.62 -15.43
N GLN A 134 13.49 13.40 -16.20
CA GLN A 134 14.83 13.85 -15.80
C GLN A 134 14.90 15.39 -15.77
N ALA A 135 14.32 16.07 -16.75
CA ALA A 135 14.27 17.54 -16.79
C ALA A 135 13.31 18.14 -15.74
N HIS A 136 12.31 17.37 -15.29
CA HIS A 136 11.24 17.82 -14.40
C HIS A 136 11.20 17.03 -13.08
N GLY A 137 12.35 16.61 -12.55
CA GLY A 137 12.48 15.68 -11.41
C GLY A 137 11.86 16.12 -10.07
N GLY A 138 11.20 17.29 -10.01
CA GLY A 138 10.40 17.75 -8.87
C GLY A 138 8.89 17.54 -9.02
N VAL A 139 8.40 17.05 -10.17
CA VAL A 139 6.96 16.83 -10.40
C VAL A 139 6.50 15.56 -9.66
N PRO A 140 5.53 15.67 -8.73
CA PRO A 140 4.93 14.52 -8.08
C PRO A 140 4.26 13.56 -9.08
N SER A 141 4.38 12.25 -8.88
CA SER A 141 3.91 11.23 -9.82
C SER A 141 2.40 11.31 -10.12
N ASP A 142 1.60 11.75 -9.16
CA ASP A 142 0.16 11.98 -9.27
C ASP A 142 -0.22 13.17 -10.17
N THR A 143 0.72 14.09 -10.40
CA THR A 143 0.51 15.29 -11.22
C THR A 143 1.13 15.21 -12.61
N VAL A 144 1.93 14.18 -12.91
CA VAL A 144 2.65 14.03 -14.19
C VAL A 144 1.70 14.07 -15.39
N THR A 145 0.58 13.35 -15.34
CA THR A 145 -0.41 13.36 -16.44
C THR A 145 -0.97 14.76 -16.69
N GLN A 146 -1.29 15.50 -15.62
CA GLN A 146 -1.81 16.87 -15.73
C GLN A 146 -0.76 17.82 -16.29
N ALA A 147 0.50 17.70 -15.84
CA ALA A 147 1.60 18.51 -16.33
C ALA A 147 1.87 18.30 -17.83
N LEU A 148 1.70 17.07 -18.32
CA LEU A 148 1.89 16.73 -19.74
C LEU A 148 0.68 17.09 -20.61
N GLN A 149 -0.51 17.24 -20.04
CA GLN A 149 -1.75 17.33 -20.81
C GLN A 149 -1.79 18.51 -21.80
N ALA A 150 -1.21 19.65 -21.42
CA ALA A 150 -1.23 20.87 -22.23
C ALA A 150 -0.20 20.83 -23.38
N ASP A 151 1.04 20.42 -23.06
CA ASP A 151 2.16 20.55 -23.99
C ASP A 151 2.45 19.25 -24.76
N GLN A 152 2.18 18.09 -24.15
CA GLN A 152 2.56 16.77 -24.67
C GLN A 152 1.44 15.74 -24.43
N PRO A 153 0.24 15.94 -25.01
CA PRO A 153 -0.93 15.09 -24.74
C PRO A 153 -0.72 13.61 -25.12
N ALA A 154 0.15 13.32 -26.10
CA ALA A 154 0.53 11.95 -26.45
C ALA A 154 1.25 11.24 -25.28
N LEU A 155 2.16 11.94 -24.60
CA LEU A 155 2.85 11.40 -23.43
C LEU A 155 1.90 11.25 -22.23
N ALA A 156 0.99 12.22 -22.02
CA ALA A 156 -0.05 12.10 -21.00
C ALA A 156 -0.93 10.85 -21.23
N LYS A 157 -1.27 10.55 -22.49
CA LYS A 157 -1.97 9.32 -22.86
C LYS A 157 -1.14 8.07 -22.53
N SER A 158 0.16 8.07 -22.86
CA SER A 158 1.04 6.93 -22.51
C SER A 158 1.15 6.72 -21.00
N VAL A 159 1.29 7.78 -20.18
CA VAL A 159 1.28 7.67 -18.71
C VAL A 159 -0.03 7.06 -18.21
N SER A 160 -1.16 7.53 -18.76
CA SER A 160 -2.49 7.00 -18.40
C SER A 160 -2.62 5.52 -18.77
N ALA A 161 -2.12 5.10 -19.93
CA ALA A 161 -2.12 3.70 -20.36
C ALA A 161 -1.23 2.82 -19.47
N ILE A 162 -0.05 3.31 -19.08
CA ILE A 162 0.87 2.61 -18.16
C ILE A 162 0.20 2.43 -16.79
N MET A 163 -0.37 3.49 -16.23
CA MET A 163 -1.05 3.44 -14.93
C MET A 163 -2.25 2.49 -14.97
N ARG A 164 -3.05 2.55 -16.05
CA ARG A 164 -4.18 1.64 -16.27
C ARG A 164 -3.73 0.17 -16.35
N ALA A 165 -2.63 -0.11 -17.06
CA ALA A 165 -2.11 -1.46 -17.18
C ALA A 165 -1.63 -2.02 -15.83
N TRP A 166 -0.98 -1.21 -15.01
CA TRP A 166 -0.50 -1.65 -13.69
C TRP A 166 -1.61 -1.77 -12.65
N TYR A 167 -2.46 -0.74 -12.53
CA TYR A 167 -3.47 -0.70 -11.47
C TYR A 167 -4.69 -1.56 -11.79
N LEU A 168 -5.11 -1.63 -13.06
CA LEU A 168 -6.31 -2.37 -13.46
C LEU A 168 -6.00 -3.66 -14.23
N GLY A 169 -4.75 -3.85 -14.67
CA GLY A 169 -4.40 -5.03 -15.46
C GLY A 169 -4.95 -5.01 -16.89
N LEU A 170 -5.30 -3.82 -17.40
CA LEU A 170 -5.96 -3.63 -18.69
C LEU A 170 -5.09 -2.82 -19.66
N VAL A 171 -5.00 -3.27 -20.91
CA VAL A 171 -4.30 -2.57 -22.00
C VAL A 171 -5.25 -2.38 -23.18
N GLY A 172 -5.15 -1.23 -23.86
CA GLY A 172 -6.00 -0.88 -24.99
C GLY A 172 -7.31 -0.19 -24.60
N ASP A 173 -8.11 0.09 -25.62
CA ASP A 173 -9.37 0.81 -25.51
C ASP A 173 -10.51 0.01 -26.11
N MET A 174 -11.73 0.24 -25.63
CA MET A 174 -12.91 -0.45 -26.15
C MET A 174 -13.05 -0.25 -27.67
N PRO A 175 -13.42 -1.28 -28.43
CA PRO A 175 -13.82 -2.62 -28.00
C PRO A 175 -12.66 -3.65 -27.84
N HIS A 176 -11.41 -3.23 -28.00
CA HIS A 176 -10.24 -4.11 -28.01
C HIS A 176 -9.37 -3.90 -26.76
N VAL A 177 -9.72 -4.58 -25.67
CA VAL A 177 -9.02 -4.51 -24.38
C VAL A 177 -8.42 -5.86 -24.02
N ASP A 178 -7.11 -5.88 -23.76
CA ASP A 178 -6.37 -7.05 -23.29
C ASP A 178 -6.27 -7.04 -21.75
N VAL A 179 -6.59 -8.17 -21.11
CA VAL A 179 -6.37 -8.38 -19.68
C VAL A 179 -5.00 -9.00 -19.48
N VAL A 180 -4.03 -8.21 -19.01
CA VAL A 180 -2.64 -8.65 -18.81
C VAL A 180 -2.38 -9.16 -17.39
N ALA A 181 -3.14 -8.65 -16.42
CA ALA A 181 -3.09 -9.04 -15.01
C ALA A 181 -4.51 -9.01 -14.41
N TYR A 182 -4.76 -9.89 -13.44
CA TYR A 182 -5.96 -9.82 -12.60
C TYR A 182 -5.56 -9.84 -11.13
N GLU A 183 -5.03 -10.97 -10.65
CA GLU A 183 -4.55 -11.12 -9.27
C GLU A 183 -3.43 -10.14 -8.90
N LYS A 184 -2.55 -9.84 -9.86
CA LYS A 184 -1.36 -8.98 -9.67
C LYS A 184 -1.61 -7.50 -10.01
N ALA A 185 -2.86 -7.09 -10.20
CA ALA A 185 -3.20 -5.70 -10.44
C ALA A 185 -2.96 -4.86 -9.16
N LEU A 186 -2.25 -3.74 -9.28
CA LEU A 186 -1.75 -3.00 -8.12
C LEU A 186 -2.87 -2.41 -7.25
N MET A 187 -4.08 -2.20 -7.78
CA MET A 187 -5.19 -1.66 -6.99
C MET A 187 -5.60 -2.54 -5.81
N PHE A 188 -5.33 -3.84 -5.86
CA PHE A 188 -5.67 -4.77 -4.79
C PHE A 188 -4.65 -4.77 -3.65
N GLU A 189 -3.42 -4.32 -3.91
CA GLU A 189 -2.34 -4.47 -2.94
C GLU A 189 -2.52 -3.60 -1.67
N PRO A 190 -2.98 -2.34 -1.76
CA PRO A 190 -3.22 -1.52 -0.57
C PRO A 190 -4.35 -2.03 0.34
N VAL A 191 -5.19 -2.94 -0.14
CA VAL A 191 -6.41 -3.40 0.57
C VAL A 191 -6.43 -4.90 0.85
N LYS A 192 -5.36 -5.64 0.53
CA LYS A 192 -5.31 -7.11 0.62
C LYS A 192 -5.52 -7.67 2.03
N ASP A 193 -5.31 -6.86 3.06
CA ASP A 193 -5.50 -7.21 4.46
C ASP A 193 -6.98 -7.23 4.85
N VAL A 194 -7.83 -6.49 4.13
CA VAL A 194 -9.27 -6.41 4.39
C VAL A 194 -10.10 -7.04 3.27
N LEU A 195 -9.79 -6.73 2.02
CA LEU A 195 -10.58 -7.11 0.86
C LEU A 195 -9.94 -8.29 0.12
N THR A 196 -10.79 -9.25 -0.24
CA THR A 196 -10.40 -10.37 -1.11
C THR A 196 -10.59 -9.95 -2.57
N ILE A 197 -9.69 -10.39 -3.45
CA ILE A 197 -9.86 -10.21 -4.89
C ILE A 197 -11.13 -10.96 -5.32
N PRO A 198 -12.02 -10.36 -6.15
CA PRO A 198 -13.24 -11.06 -6.57
C PRO A 198 -12.89 -12.41 -7.23
N SER A 199 -13.76 -13.41 -7.04
CA SER A 199 -13.55 -14.82 -7.42
C SER A 199 -12.47 -15.60 -6.64
N TYR A 200 -11.70 -14.96 -5.75
CA TYR A 200 -10.76 -15.64 -4.86
C TYR A 200 -11.36 -15.79 -3.46
N CYS A 201 -11.15 -16.96 -2.84
CA CYS A 201 -11.51 -17.20 -1.45
C CYS A 201 -10.34 -16.84 -0.53
N ARG A 202 -10.65 -16.41 0.69
CA ARG A 202 -9.69 -16.26 1.78
C ARG A 202 -9.66 -17.54 2.60
N ASP A 203 -8.55 -17.82 3.28
CA ASP A 203 -8.36 -19.07 4.05
C ASP A 203 -9.31 -19.19 5.26
N VAL A 204 -9.94 -18.10 5.70
CA VAL A 204 -10.84 -18.06 6.87
C VAL A 204 -12.22 -17.52 6.46
N PRO A 205 -13.30 -18.30 6.62
CA PRO A 205 -14.66 -17.83 6.36
C PRO A 205 -15.10 -16.78 7.39
N PHE A 206 -16.12 -15.98 7.05
CA PHE A 206 -16.71 -14.94 7.92
C PHE A 206 -15.75 -13.82 8.37
N TYR A 207 -14.59 -13.66 7.71
CA TYR A 207 -13.62 -12.60 8.04
C TYR A 207 -14.23 -11.19 8.02
N TRP A 208 -15.25 -10.97 7.18
CA TRP A 208 -15.97 -9.70 7.03
C TRP A 208 -16.79 -9.28 8.26
N THR A 209 -16.97 -10.16 9.24
CA THR A 209 -17.66 -9.82 10.50
C THR A 209 -16.77 -9.03 11.46
N GLN A 210 -15.45 -9.09 11.28
CA GLN A 210 -14.49 -8.38 12.12
C GLN A 210 -14.23 -6.98 11.57
N LYS A 211 -14.20 -5.98 12.46
CA LYS A 211 -13.81 -4.62 12.09
C LYS A 211 -12.33 -4.62 11.70
N PRO A 212 -11.96 -4.05 10.53
CA PRO A 212 -10.56 -3.86 10.18
C PRO A 212 -9.81 -3.05 11.22
N VAL A 213 -8.57 -3.45 11.52
CA VAL A 213 -7.65 -2.63 12.29
C VAL A 213 -7.27 -1.41 11.46
N SER A 214 -7.28 -0.23 12.08
CA SER A 214 -6.80 0.99 11.42
C SER A 214 -5.28 0.91 11.28
N ALA A 215 -4.75 1.15 10.08
CA ALA A 215 -3.32 1.26 9.81
C ALA A 215 -2.71 2.54 10.42
#